data_AF-A0A841C4Q1-F1
#
_entry.id   AF-A0A841C4Q1-F1
#
_cell.length_a   1.000
_cell.length_b   1.000
_cell.length_c   1.000
_cell.angle_alpha   90.00
_cell.angle_beta   90.00
_cell.angle_gamma   90.00
#
_symmetry.space_group_name_H-M   'P 1'
#
loop_
_entity.id
_entity.type
_entity.pdbx_description
1 polymer ?
#
loop_
_entity_poly.entity_id
_entity_poly.type
_entity_poly.pdbx_seq_one_letter_code
_entity_poly.pdbx_strand_id
1 'polypeptide(L)'
;MSIRDQIEDVLRGWDAYERARGTTPVIDYDFAPATPDEVAPIGSRLEAYTRLGELRTDDPVLTSRLASDLAYLRALLGERAPLDGYLRDTQGCGGHGWSDEQIAAAGNTAREHLADLGIGWDAATIDLLEHQEGQLPVDDAPDAIRAAAAEHEAAMRELVGTDAPFHLTVETTEVDAYWAYWLDGVRSEARLRLNLRKARFTEVMARQFALHEILGHALQGASLSHVAGGADVPWVRILSVHAPQSTLFEGLAQALPLFLTPEDKPLIARVRLTHYLQLVRAELHLAVNAGTPITECAAIARSRVPFWNDEAIGDNLADRSVDPLLRSYLWSYPAGVDWFVALADQAPELGRTVLREAYRAPLSPAELTALWPAGPRIGG
;
A
#
# COMPACT_ATOMS: atom_id res chain seq x y z
N MET A 1 -3.90 31.25 6.73
CA MET A 1 -3.74 29.93 6.08
C MET A 1 -2.96 29.06 7.05
N SER A 2 -3.48 27.89 7.43
CA SER A 2 -2.76 27.00 8.36
C SER A 2 -1.47 26.49 7.71
N ILE A 3 -0.52 25.96 8.50
CA ILE A 3 0.68 25.33 7.92
C ILE A 3 0.28 24.11 7.08
N ARG A 4 -0.73 23.34 7.50
CA ARG A 4 -1.30 22.24 6.71
C ARG A 4 -1.73 22.73 5.32
N ASP A 5 -2.52 23.80 5.25
CA ASP A 5 -3.02 24.30 3.96
C ASP A 5 -1.85 24.80 3.08
N GLN A 6 -0.81 25.41 3.68
CA GLN A 6 0.39 25.82 2.94
C GLN A 6 1.17 24.62 2.37
N ILE A 7 1.28 23.52 3.13
CA ILE A 7 1.87 22.27 2.64
C ILE A 7 1.05 21.76 1.44
N GLU A 8 -0.27 21.69 1.60
CA GLU A 8 -1.18 21.22 0.55
C GLU A 8 -1.08 22.05 -0.74
N ASP A 9 -0.99 23.38 -0.62
CA ASP A 9 -0.82 24.27 -1.77
C ASP A 9 0.49 24.00 -2.54
N VAL A 10 1.59 23.76 -1.83
CA VAL A 10 2.87 23.41 -2.47
C VAL A 10 2.78 22.04 -3.14
N LEU A 11 2.15 21.06 -2.50
CA LEU A 11 1.98 19.71 -3.05
C LEU A 11 1.12 19.71 -4.32
N ARG A 12 -0.01 20.43 -4.34
CA ARG A 12 -0.85 20.54 -5.55
C ARG A 12 -0.10 21.23 -6.70
N GLY A 13 0.65 22.29 -6.40
CA GLY A 13 1.49 22.95 -7.41
C GLY A 13 2.61 22.05 -7.94
N TRP A 14 3.21 21.23 -7.07
CA TRP A 14 4.20 20.23 -7.46
C TRP A 14 3.59 19.11 -8.31
N ASP A 15 2.42 18.59 -7.93
CA ASP A 15 1.69 17.59 -8.71
C ASP A 15 1.36 18.09 -10.12
N ALA A 16 0.85 19.32 -10.23
CA ALA A 16 0.59 19.96 -11.51
C ALA A 16 1.87 20.07 -12.37
N TYR A 17 3.01 20.36 -11.75
CA TYR A 17 4.31 20.40 -12.43
C TYR A 17 4.74 19.02 -12.97
N GLU A 18 4.60 17.95 -12.19
CA GLU A 18 4.95 16.59 -12.65
C GLU A 18 4.00 16.12 -13.77
N ARG A 19 2.69 16.31 -13.59
CA ARG A 19 1.69 15.97 -14.63
C ARG A 19 1.93 16.70 -15.95
N ALA A 20 2.24 18.00 -15.91
CA ALA A 20 2.54 18.79 -17.10
C ALA A 20 3.77 18.29 -17.88
N ARG A 21 4.67 17.55 -17.21
CA ARG A 21 5.87 16.95 -17.81
C ARG A 21 5.67 15.48 -18.22
N GLY A 22 4.49 14.91 -17.97
CA GLY A 22 4.22 13.49 -18.21
C GLY A 22 5.01 12.57 -17.28
N THR A 23 5.39 13.04 -16.09
CA THR A 23 6.05 12.23 -15.05
C THR A 23 5.04 11.71 -14.03
N THR A 24 5.49 10.87 -13.11
CA THR A 24 4.65 10.29 -12.07
C THR A 24 4.01 11.39 -11.21
N PRO A 25 2.67 11.37 -11.04
CA PRO A 25 1.99 12.28 -10.13
C PRO A 25 2.52 12.21 -8.70
N VAL A 26 2.38 13.31 -7.97
CA VAL A 26 2.75 13.42 -6.54
C VAL A 26 1.56 13.05 -5.66
N ILE A 27 0.36 13.41 -6.12
CA ILE A 27 -0.89 13.19 -5.42
C ILE A 27 -1.53 11.92 -5.96
N ASP A 28 -1.70 10.97 -5.07
CA ASP A 28 -2.42 9.73 -5.31
C ASP A 28 -3.92 9.92 -5.04
N TYR A 29 -4.25 10.57 -3.91
CA TYR A 29 -5.62 10.86 -3.52
C TYR A 29 -5.73 12.23 -2.84
N ASP A 30 -6.78 13.00 -3.12
CA ASP A 30 -7.07 14.28 -2.45
C ASP A 30 -8.39 14.16 -1.67
N PHE A 31 -8.31 14.24 -0.34
CA PHE A 31 -9.44 14.17 0.60
C PHE A 31 -10.02 15.55 0.92
N ALA A 32 -9.48 16.64 0.37
CA ALA A 32 -9.94 17.97 0.70
C ALA A 32 -11.39 18.21 0.24
N PRO A 33 -12.23 18.90 1.04
CA PRO A 33 -13.64 19.10 0.72
C PRO A 33 -13.85 19.93 -0.56
N ALA A 34 -12.92 20.84 -0.87
CA ALA A 34 -12.87 21.58 -2.10
C ALA A 34 -11.47 21.47 -2.71
N THR A 35 -11.40 21.04 -3.97
CA THR A 35 -10.20 21.11 -4.79
C THR A 35 -10.27 22.40 -5.62
N PRO A 36 -9.21 23.21 -5.69
CA PRO A 36 -9.19 24.36 -6.60
C PRO A 36 -9.42 23.92 -8.04
N ASP A 37 -10.24 24.66 -8.80
CA ASP A 37 -10.55 24.33 -10.20
C ASP A 37 -9.31 24.31 -11.11
N GLU A 38 -8.32 25.14 -10.79
CA GLU A 38 -7.03 25.19 -11.47
C GLU A 38 -5.92 25.51 -10.48
N VAL A 39 -4.88 24.66 -10.45
CA VAL A 39 -3.68 24.88 -9.64
C VAL A 39 -2.53 25.22 -10.56
N ALA A 40 -1.96 26.42 -10.38
CA ALA A 40 -0.78 26.81 -11.14
C ALA A 40 0.40 25.89 -10.78
N PRO A 41 1.08 25.30 -11.79
CA PRO A 41 2.26 24.49 -11.53
C PRO A 41 3.38 25.35 -10.93
N ILE A 42 4.10 24.81 -9.96
CA ILE A 42 5.37 25.41 -9.54
C ILE A 42 6.39 25.35 -10.68
N GLY A 43 7.40 26.21 -10.64
CA GLY A 43 8.41 26.31 -11.71
C GLY A 43 9.40 25.14 -11.76
N SER A 44 9.64 24.46 -10.64
CA SER A 44 10.57 23.31 -10.58
C SER A 44 10.45 22.47 -9.30
N ARG A 45 11.03 21.26 -9.30
CA ARG A 45 11.25 20.46 -8.07
C ARG A 45 12.08 21.20 -7.02
N LEU A 46 13.05 22.02 -7.44
CA LEU A 46 13.85 22.82 -6.53
C LEU A 46 13.00 23.88 -5.83
N GLU A 47 12.05 24.49 -6.54
CA GLU A 47 11.09 25.43 -5.95
C GLU A 47 10.21 24.74 -4.90
N ALA A 48 9.68 23.54 -5.20
CA ALA A 48 8.94 22.74 -4.21
C ALA A 48 9.78 22.48 -2.96
N TYR A 49 11.02 22.04 -3.16
CA TYR A 49 11.96 21.75 -2.06
C TYR A 49 12.22 22.98 -1.20
N THR A 50 12.50 24.13 -1.81
CA THR A 50 12.71 25.40 -1.08
C THR A 50 11.46 25.81 -0.32
N ARG A 51 10.28 25.81 -0.96
CA ARG A 51 9.03 26.23 -0.33
C ARG A 51 8.63 25.34 0.83
N LEU A 52 8.72 24.01 0.69
CA LEU A 52 8.47 23.08 1.81
C LEU A 52 9.53 23.24 2.91
N GLY A 53 10.78 23.45 2.55
CA GLY A 53 11.91 23.62 3.47
C GLY A 53 11.88 24.92 4.27
N GLU A 54 11.08 25.91 3.86
CA GLU A 54 10.83 27.16 4.59
C GLU A 54 9.68 27.05 5.60
N LEU A 55 8.79 26.07 5.43
CA LEU A 55 7.70 25.83 6.38
C LEU A 55 8.26 25.33 7.72
N ARG A 56 7.72 25.87 8.81
CA ARG A 56 8.11 25.54 10.19
C ARG A 56 6.86 25.21 10.99
N THR A 57 6.93 24.13 11.75
CA THR A 57 5.85 23.66 12.61
C THR A 57 6.44 22.83 13.74
N ASP A 58 5.82 22.91 14.91
CA ASP A 58 6.13 22.03 16.05
C ASP A 58 5.16 20.83 16.12
N ASP A 59 4.19 20.78 15.19
CA ASP A 59 3.25 19.66 15.07
C ASP A 59 3.99 18.41 14.53
N PRO A 60 4.03 17.29 15.28
CA PRO A 60 4.75 16.09 14.86
C PRO A 60 4.22 15.47 13.56
N VAL A 61 2.91 15.53 13.31
CA VAL A 61 2.27 14.96 12.12
C VAL A 61 2.69 15.76 10.88
N LEU A 62 2.62 17.09 10.97
CA LEU A 62 3.04 17.96 9.88
C LEU A 62 4.56 17.92 9.67
N THR A 63 5.35 17.79 10.75
CA THR A 63 6.81 17.62 10.68
C THR A 63 7.18 16.34 9.94
N SER A 64 6.54 15.22 10.29
CA SER A 64 6.74 13.92 9.64
C SER A 64 6.39 14.00 8.14
N ARG A 65 5.28 14.67 7.81
CA ARG A 65 4.90 14.90 6.42
C ARG A 65 5.95 15.71 5.64
N LEU A 66 6.39 16.85 6.20
CA LEU A 66 7.42 17.67 5.57
C LEU A 66 8.73 16.90 5.35
N ALA A 67 9.15 16.09 6.33
CA ALA A 67 10.35 15.27 6.22
C ALA A 67 10.27 14.27 5.05
N SER A 68 9.12 13.62 4.91
CA SER A 68 8.83 12.70 3.80
C SER A 68 8.93 13.39 2.43
N ASP A 69 8.21 14.50 2.25
CA ASP A 69 8.20 15.21 0.96
C ASP A 69 9.58 15.76 0.60
N LEU A 70 10.33 16.29 1.58
CA LEU A 70 11.69 16.77 1.39
C LEU A 70 12.69 15.63 1.10
N ALA A 71 12.54 14.46 1.73
CA ALA A 71 13.38 13.30 1.44
C ALA A 71 13.15 12.79 0.01
N TYR A 72 11.90 12.70 -0.43
CA TYR A 72 11.60 12.28 -1.79
C TYR A 72 12.06 13.32 -2.84
N LEU A 73 11.87 14.62 -2.59
CA LEU A 73 12.37 15.69 -3.46
C LEU A 73 13.91 15.65 -3.60
N ARG A 74 14.64 15.46 -2.49
CA ARG A 74 16.10 15.26 -2.52
C ARG A 74 16.48 14.09 -3.43
N ALA A 75 15.76 12.98 -3.33
CA ALA A 75 15.99 11.82 -4.17
C ALA A 75 15.71 12.08 -5.66
N LEU A 76 14.63 12.79 -5.97
CA LEU A 76 14.31 13.23 -7.32
C LEU A 76 15.29 14.27 -7.91
N LEU A 77 16.02 14.97 -7.04
CA LEU A 77 17.10 15.90 -7.40
C LEU A 77 18.47 15.21 -7.49
N GLY A 78 18.53 13.90 -7.27
CA GLY A 78 19.72 13.07 -7.48
C GLY A 78 20.47 12.68 -6.21
N GLU A 79 19.99 13.05 -5.01
CA GLU A 79 20.58 12.56 -3.77
C GLU A 79 20.20 11.09 -3.55
N ARG A 80 21.17 10.25 -3.17
CA ARG A 80 20.91 8.85 -2.83
C ARG A 80 21.18 8.60 -1.35
N ALA A 81 20.18 8.86 -0.52
CA ALA A 81 20.26 8.58 0.91
C ALA A 81 20.37 7.06 1.18
N PRO A 82 21.09 6.65 2.25
CA PRO A 82 21.05 5.28 2.75
C PRO A 82 19.61 4.82 2.97
N LEU A 83 19.30 3.57 2.63
CA LEU A 83 17.93 3.06 2.60
C LEU A 83 17.20 3.28 3.94
N ASP A 84 17.79 2.90 5.07
CA ASP A 84 17.14 3.05 6.38
C ASP A 84 16.74 4.51 6.70
N GLY A 85 17.62 5.48 6.40
CA GLY A 85 17.30 6.89 6.58
C GLY A 85 16.21 7.36 5.62
N TYR A 86 16.27 6.90 4.37
CA TYR A 86 15.26 7.22 3.37
C TYR A 86 13.87 6.68 3.75
N LEU A 87 13.80 5.43 4.23
CA LEU A 87 12.55 4.81 4.68
C LEU A 87 12.02 5.47 5.95
N ARG A 88 12.89 5.85 6.89
CA ARG A 88 12.46 6.56 8.10
C ARG A 88 11.81 7.90 7.77
N ASP A 89 12.41 8.65 6.85
CA ASP A 89 11.89 9.96 6.47
C ASP A 89 10.60 9.83 5.63
N THR A 90 10.54 8.88 4.69
CA THR A 90 9.41 8.74 3.75
C THR A 90 8.27 7.87 4.27
N GLN A 91 8.57 6.70 4.83
CA GLN A 91 7.58 5.73 5.29
C GLN A 91 7.36 5.76 6.81
N GLY A 92 8.09 6.59 7.57
CA GLY A 92 7.92 6.72 9.02
C GLY A 92 8.40 5.51 9.84
N CYS A 93 9.04 4.53 9.19
CA CYS A 93 9.60 3.34 9.80
C CYS A 93 10.99 3.03 9.23
N GLY A 94 11.80 2.27 9.97
CA GLY A 94 13.16 1.92 9.52
C GLY A 94 13.20 0.68 8.61
N GLY A 95 14.37 0.44 8.01
CA GLY A 95 14.64 -0.70 7.15
C GLY A 95 15.35 -1.84 7.88
N HIS A 96 14.82 -2.31 9.02
CA HIS A 96 15.48 -3.34 9.82
C HIS A 96 15.36 -4.71 9.19
N GLY A 97 14.19 -5.00 8.61
CA GLY A 97 13.88 -6.30 8.04
C GLY A 97 13.61 -7.34 9.10
N TRP A 98 13.29 -8.54 8.62
CA TRP A 98 12.93 -9.68 9.44
C TRP A 98 14.09 -10.68 9.49
N SER A 99 14.22 -11.37 10.62
CA SER A 99 15.19 -12.46 10.73
C SER A 99 14.81 -13.62 9.81
N ASP A 100 15.80 -14.45 9.48
CA ASP A 100 15.57 -15.70 8.75
C ASP A 100 14.51 -16.59 9.40
N GLU A 101 14.47 -16.59 10.73
CA GLU A 101 13.52 -17.35 11.53
C GLU A 101 12.08 -16.83 11.37
N GLN A 102 11.91 -15.50 11.36
CA GLN A 102 10.60 -14.85 11.13
C GLN A 102 10.10 -15.12 9.70
N ILE A 103 10.97 -14.95 8.69
CA ILE A 103 10.64 -15.23 7.29
C ILE A 103 10.29 -16.72 7.11
N ALA A 104 11.05 -17.62 7.74
CA ALA A 104 10.79 -19.05 7.68
C ALA A 104 9.46 -19.42 8.36
N ALA A 105 9.13 -18.80 9.50
CA ALA A 105 7.87 -19.02 10.19
C ALA A 105 6.67 -18.59 9.33
N ALA A 106 6.69 -17.39 8.75
CA ALA A 106 5.66 -16.94 7.82
C ALA A 106 5.53 -17.87 6.61
N GLY A 107 6.67 -18.35 6.08
CA GLY A 107 6.69 -19.33 5.00
C GLY A 107 6.08 -20.68 5.39
N ASN A 108 6.28 -21.15 6.62
CA ASN A 108 5.65 -22.38 7.13
C ASN A 108 4.14 -22.20 7.20
N THR A 109 3.65 -21.09 7.76
CA THR A 109 2.22 -20.78 7.80
C THR A 109 1.61 -20.73 6.39
N ALA A 110 2.25 -20.05 5.44
CA ALA A 110 1.77 -20.03 4.05
C ALA A 110 1.70 -21.44 3.44
N ARG A 111 2.72 -22.27 3.65
CA ARG A 111 2.76 -23.67 3.18
C ARG A 111 1.70 -24.54 3.84
N GLU A 112 1.43 -24.37 5.12
CA GLU A 112 0.37 -25.10 5.84
C GLU A 112 -1.01 -24.78 5.25
N HIS A 113 -1.33 -23.50 5.05
CA HIS A 113 -2.59 -23.10 4.43
C HIS A 113 -2.75 -23.58 2.98
N LEU A 114 -1.67 -23.59 2.20
CA LEU A 114 -1.69 -24.17 0.85
C LEU A 114 -1.86 -25.70 0.89
N ALA A 115 -1.20 -26.38 1.83
CA ALA A 115 -1.31 -27.83 1.98
C ALA A 115 -2.72 -28.26 2.40
N ASP A 116 -3.41 -27.47 3.24
CA ASP A 116 -4.82 -27.69 3.60
C ASP A 116 -5.76 -27.61 2.39
N LEU A 117 -5.36 -26.90 1.35
CA LEU A 117 -6.05 -26.85 0.06
C LEU A 117 -5.60 -27.97 -0.90
N GLY A 118 -4.56 -28.73 -0.56
CA GLY A 118 -3.97 -29.77 -1.40
C GLY A 118 -2.93 -29.25 -2.39
N ILE A 119 -2.39 -28.05 -2.17
CA ILE A 119 -1.42 -27.39 -3.07
C ILE A 119 0.00 -27.60 -2.53
N GLY A 120 0.89 -28.11 -3.39
CA GLY A 120 2.32 -28.28 -3.09
C GLY A 120 3.13 -26.97 -3.14
N TRP A 121 4.37 -27.00 -2.65
CA TRP A 121 5.32 -25.88 -2.67
C TRP A 121 6.46 -26.11 -3.67
N ASP A 122 6.20 -25.81 -4.95
CA ASP A 122 7.12 -26.00 -6.06
C ASP A 122 6.84 -25.00 -7.19
N ALA A 123 7.42 -25.22 -8.37
CA ALA A 123 7.24 -24.33 -9.52
C ALA A 123 5.78 -24.24 -10.02
N ALA A 124 4.93 -25.22 -9.70
CA ALA A 124 3.52 -25.26 -10.11
C ALA A 124 2.56 -24.66 -9.06
N THR A 125 3.05 -24.23 -7.88
CA THR A 125 2.21 -23.74 -6.77
C THR A 125 1.19 -22.68 -7.19
N ILE A 126 1.61 -21.65 -7.93
CA ILE A 126 0.72 -20.55 -8.31
C ILE A 126 -0.33 -21.01 -9.33
N ASP A 127 0.05 -21.80 -10.32
CA ASP A 127 -0.90 -22.31 -11.32
C ASP A 127 -1.93 -23.26 -10.68
N LEU A 128 -1.51 -24.10 -9.73
CA LEU A 128 -2.42 -24.97 -8.97
C LEU A 128 -3.37 -24.18 -8.07
N LEU A 129 -2.84 -23.15 -7.38
CA LEU A 129 -3.66 -22.24 -6.58
C LEU A 129 -4.69 -21.55 -7.46
N GLU A 130 -4.27 -20.92 -8.56
CA GLU A 130 -5.19 -20.23 -9.47
C GLU A 130 -6.24 -21.16 -10.07
N HIS A 131 -5.88 -22.41 -10.36
CA HIS A 131 -6.84 -23.42 -10.81
C HIS A 131 -7.89 -23.74 -9.75
N GLN A 132 -7.47 -23.94 -8.49
CA GLN A 132 -8.36 -24.28 -7.39
C GLN A 132 -9.27 -23.12 -6.99
N GLU A 133 -8.81 -21.89 -7.15
CA GLU A 133 -9.57 -20.68 -6.85
C GLU A 133 -10.68 -20.35 -7.85
N GLY A 134 -10.79 -21.12 -8.94
CA GLY A 134 -11.76 -20.90 -10.01
C GLY A 134 -11.32 -19.76 -10.92
N GLN A 135 -10.73 -20.10 -12.07
CA GLN A 135 -10.31 -19.10 -13.06
C GLN A 135 -11.52 -18.33 -13.60
N LEU A 136 -11.40 -17.01 -13.61
CA LEU A 136 -12.41 -16.12 -14.17
C LEU A 136 -11.96 -15.60 -15.54
N PRO A 137 -12.86 -15.58 -16.54
CA PRO A 137 -12.66 -14.78 -17.73
C PRO A 137 -12.40 -13.31 -17.35
N VAL A 138 -11.42 -12.69 -18.01
CA VAL A 138 -11.00 -11.32 -17.70
C VAL A 138 -12.16 -10.32 -17.83
N ASP A 139 -13.07 -10.55 -18.78
CA ASP A 139 -14.26 -9.72 -18.99
C ASP A 139 -15.29 -9.83 -17.85
N ASP A 140 -15.29 -10.93 -17.09
CA ASP A 140 -16.20 -11.16 -15.95
C ASP A 140 -15.63 -10.60 -14.64
N ALA A 141 -14.32 -10.31 -14.58
CA ALA A 141 -13.65 -9.84 -13.38
C ALA A 141 -14.26 -8.55 -12.78
N PRO A 142 -14.61 -7.50 -13.56
CA PRO A 142 -15.25 -6.31 -13.00
C PRO A 142 -16.55 -6.62 -12.24
N ASP A 143 -17.38 -7.51 -12.76
CA ASP A 143 -18.67 -7.85 -12.16
C ASP A 143 -18.49 -8.74 -10.92
N ALA A 144 -17.55 -9.70 -10.98
CA ALA A 144 -17.18 -10.51 -9.82
C ALA A 144 -16.65 -9.67 -8.66
N ILE A 145 -15.78 -8.68 -8.96
CA ILE A 145 -15.24 -7.74 -7.95
C ILE A 145 -16.36 -6.89 -7.33
N ARG A 146 -17.30 -6.36 -8.15
CA ARG A 146 -18.45 -5.60 -7.64
C ARG A 146 -19.35 -6.44 -6.76
N ALA A 147 -19.65 -7.68 -7.16
CA ALA A 147 -20.48 -8.59 -6.40
C ALA A 147 -19.85 -8.91 -5.04
N ALA A 148 -18.55 -9.21 -5.01
CA ALA A 148 -17.81 -9.46 -3.77
C ALA A 148 -17.76 -8.23 -2.85
N ALA A 149 -17.60 -7.02 -3.42
CA ALA A 149 -17.64 -5.79 -2.62
C ALA A 149 -19.02 -5.59 -1.98
N ALA A 150 -20.09 -5.76 -2.75
CA ALA A 150 -21.46 -5.63 -2.27
C ALA A 150 -21.80 -6.67 -1.19
N GLU A 151 -21.27 -7.90 -1.29
CA GLU A 151 -21.43 -8.95 -0.28
C GLU A 151 -20.82 -8.55 1.07
N HIS A 152 -19.64 -7.92 1.05
CA HIS A 152 -18.87 -7.62 2.27
C HIS A 152 -19.06 -6.20 2.81
N GLU A 153 -19.64 -5.28 2.04
CA GLU A 153 -19.72 -3.85 2.39
C GLU A 153 -20.41 -3.58 3.73
N ALA A 154 -21.56 -4.22 3.98
CA ALA A 154 -22.32 -3.99 5.21
C ALA A 154 -21.52 -4.39 6.47
N ALA A 155 -20.91 -5.59 6.44
CA ALA A 155 -20.08 -6.07 7.53
C ALA A 155 -18.83 -5.20 7.71
N MET A 156 -18.23 -4.73 6.61
CA MET A 156 -17.07 -3.86 6.66
C MET A 156 -17.40 -2.50 7.28
N ARG A 157 -18.52 -1.88 6.90
CA ARG A 157 -18.98 -0.62 7.48
C ARG A 157 -19.24 -0.72 8.98
N GLU A 158 -19.83 -1.83 9.43
CA GLU A 158 -20.02 -2.10 10.86
C GLU A 158 -18.68 -2.26 11.60
N LEU A 159 -17.74 -2.99 10.99
CA LEU A 159 -16.41 -3.24 11.55
C LEU A 159 -15.66 -1.92 11.77
N VAL A 160 -15.57 -1.07 10.74
CA VAL A 160 -14.80 0.19 10.78
C VAL A 160 -15.60 1.39 11.28
N GLY A 161 -16.92 1.22 11.48
CA GLY A 161 -17.78 2.25 12.06
C GLY A 161 -17.95 3.49 11.19
N THR A 162 -18.17 3.30 9.88
CA THR A 162 -18.36 4.39 8.90
C THR A 162 -19.65 4.21 8.09
N ASP A 163 -20.38 5.30 7.90
CA ASP A 163 -21.51 5.42 6.99
C ASP A 163 -21.18 6.30 5.77
N ALA A 164 -19.91 6.67 5.60
CA ALA A 164 -19.48 7.56 4.52
C ALA A 164 -19.86 6.98 3.14
N PRO A 165 -20.60 7.75 2.31
CA PRO A 165 -20.94 7.29 0.97
C PRO A 165 -19.70 7.31 0.07
N PHE A 166 -19.61 6.34 -0.83
CA PHE A 166 -18.64 6.36 -1.93
C PHE A 166 -19.29 5.92 -3.22
N HIS A 167 -18.76 6.40 -4.33
CA HIS A 167 -19.15 6.08 -5.68
C HIS A 167 -17.97 5.41 -6.36
N LEU A 168 -18.20 4.20 -6.89
CA LEU A 168 -17.18 3.42 -7.58
C LEU A 168 -17.47 3.37 -9.07
N THR A 169 -16.50 3.82 -9.86
CA THR A 169 -16.43 3.53 -11.29
C THR A 169 -15.38 2.45 -11.52
N VAL A 170 -15.69 1.42 -12.32
CA VAL A 170 -14.70 0.42 -12.74
C VAL A 170 -14.49 0.57 -14.24
N GLU A 171 -13.26 0.84 -14.63
CA GLU A 171 -12.85 1.03 -16.02
C GLU A 171 -11.82 -0.02 -16.41
N THR A 172 -11.90 -0.52 -17.64
CA THR A 172 -10.85 -1.33 -18.23
C THR A 172 -9.89 -0.43 -19.01
N THR A 173 -8.61 -0.77 -18.97
CA THR A 173 -7.56 -0.02 -19.66
C THR A 173 -6.56 -0.98 -20.28
N GLU A 174 -5.87 -0.51 -21.32
CA GLU A 174 -4.76 -1.23 -21.95
C GLU A 174 -3.54 -0.33 -21.97
N VAL A 175 -2.87 -0.21 -20.83
CA VAL A 175 -1.66 0.62 -20.70
C VAL A 175 -0.45 -0.27 -20.47
N ASP A 176 0.70 0.19 -20.93
CA ASP A 176 1.99 -0.41 -20.58
C ASP A 176 2.40 0.06 -19.18
N ALA A 177 1.71 -0.50 -18.18
CA ALA A 177 1.95 -0.23 -16.77
C ALA A 177 2.27 -1.56 -16.06
N TYR A 178 3.12 -1.47 -15.05
CA TYR A 178 3.52 -2.61 -14.21
C TYR A 178 2.32 -3.24 -13.49
N TRP A 179 1.36 -2.41 -13.06
CA TRP A 179 0.20 -2.84 -12.30
C TRP A 179 -0.89 -3.43 -13.18
N ALA A 180 -1.41 -4.59 -12.78
CA ALA A 180 -2.60 -5.19 -13.38
C ALA A 180 -3.88 -4.42 -13.03
N TYR A 181 -3.85 -3.59 -11.99
CA TYR A 181 -4.95 -2.75 -11.53
C TYR A 181 -4.45 -1.71 -10.55
N TRP A 182 -5.19 -0.62 -10.38
CA TRP A 182 -4.97 0.36 -9.32
C TRP A 182 -6.26 1.18 -9.11
N LEU A 183 -6.38 1.77 -7.92
CA LEU A 183 -7.41 2.73 -7.61
C LEU A 183 -6.85 4.14 -7.71
N ASP A 184 -7.57 5.04 -8.38
CA ASP A 184 -7.36 6.48 -8.30
C ASP A 184 -8.69 7.19 -8.01
N GLY A 185 -8.66 8.44 -7.55
CA GLY A 185 -9.90 9.14 -7.25
C GLY A 185 -9.74 10.44 -6.47
N VAL A 186 -10.89 11.05 -6.19
CA VAL A 186 -10.99 12.25 -5.36
C VAL A 186 -12.21 12.14 -4.44
N ARG A 187 -12.02 12.45 -3.16
CA ARG A 187 -13.08 12.44 -2.15
C ARG A 187 -13.84 11.11 -2.04
N SER A 188 -15.11 11.08 -2.45
CA SER A 188 -15.99 9.92 -2.48
C SER A 188 -16.02 9.24 -3.86
N GLU A 189 -15.37 9.82 -4.87
CA GLU A 189 -15.34 9.32 -6.24
C GLU A 189 -14.09 8.47 -6.42
N ALA A 190 -14.26 7.15 -6.31
CA ALA A 190 -13.21 6.18 -6.55
C ALA A 190 -13.34 5.58 -7.95
N ARG A 191 -12.20 5.40 -8.60
CA ARG A 191 -12.10 4.74 -9.90
C ARG A 191 -11.09 3.60 -9.82
N LEU A 192 -11.61 2.38 -9.98
CA LEU A 192 -10.79 1.18 -10.15
C LEU A 192 -10.47 0.99 -11.63
N ARG A 193 -9.19 0.91 -11.96
CA ARG A 193 -8.73 0.68 -13.34
C ARG A 193 -8.13 -0.71 -13.44
N LEU A 194 -8.60 -1.51 -14.39
CA LEU A 194 -8.16 -2.88 -14.62
C LEU A 194 -7.37 -2.97 -15.93
N ASN A 195 -6.08 -3.30 -15.85
CA ASN A 195 -5.18 -3.47 -16.99
C ASN A 195 -5.27 -4.90 -17.53
N LEU A 196 -6.11 -5.09 -18.55
CA LEU A 196 -6.44 -6.42 -19.06
C LEU A 196 -5.27 -7.15 -19.75
N ARG A 197 -4.19 -6.44 -20.10
CA ARG A 197 -2.99 -7.04 -20.74
C ARG A 197 -2.19 -7.95 -19.82
N LYS A 198 -2.28 -7.74 -18.51
CA LYS A 198 -1.47 -8.44 -17.50
C LYS A 198 -2.33 -9.24 -16.51
N ALA A 199 -3.64 -9.11 -16.58
CA ALA A 199 -4.50 -9.63 -15.53
C ALA A 199 -4.88 -11.11 -15.76
N ARG A 200 -4.60 -11.94 -14.76
CA ARG A 200 -5.27 -13.23 -14.54
C ARG A 200 -6.14 -13.04 -13.30
N PHE A 201 -7.40 -13.44 -13.38
CA PHE A 201 -8.32 -13.36 -12.26
C PHE A 201 -8.86 -14.74 -11.90
N THR A 202 -9.12 -14.90 -10.61
CA THR A 202 -9.84 -16.04 -10.04
C THR A 202 -10.98 -15.52 -9.18
N GLU A 203 -11.95 -16.36 -8.82
CA GLU A 203 -13.04 -15.96 -7.92
C GLU A 203 -12.50 -15.48 -6.56
N VAL A 204 -11.44 -16.14 -6.05
CA VAL A 204 -10.77 -15.74 -4.81
C VAL A 204 -10.05 -14.42 -4.97
N MET A 205 -9.36 -14.19 -6.09
CA MET A 205 -8.73 -12.90 -6.37
C MET A 205 -9.76 -11.79 -6.50
N ALA A 206 -10.93 -12.04 -7.09
CA ALA A 206 -12.01 -11.04 -7.15
C ALA A 206 -12.48 -10.61 -5.74
N ARG A 207 -12.61 -11.55 -4.79
CA ARG A 207 -12.89 -11.24 -3.39
C ARG A 207 -11.74 -10.49 -2.71
N GLN A 208 -10.51 -10.92 -2.94
CA GLN A 208 -9.33 -10.23 -2.43
C GLN A 208 -9.28 -8.78 -2.94
N PHE A 209 -9.59 -8.53 -4.22
CA PHE A 209 -9.63 -7.19 -4.80
C PHE A 209 -10.75 -6.34 -4.27
N ALA A 210 -11.94 -6.90 -4.12
CA ALA A 210 -13.05 -6.20 -3.49
C ALA A 210 -12.69 -5.71 -2.09
N LEU A 211 -12.01 -6.56 -1.30
CA LEU A 211 -11.56 -6.20 0.04
C LEU A 211 -10.40 -5.21 0.03
N HIS A 212 -9.41 -5.38 -0.84
CA HIS A 212 -8.22 -4.54 -0.89
C HIS A 212 -8.51 -3.15 -1.50
N GLU A 213 -8.99 -3.12 -2.74
CA GLU A 213 -9.14 -1.87 -3.50
C GLU A 213 -10.40 -1.12 -3.10
N ILE A 214 -11.55 -1.79 -3.06
CA ILE A 214 -12.84 -1.10 -2.87
C ILE A 214 -13.06 -0.83 -1.39
N LEU A 215 -13.08 -1.89 -0.58
CA LEU A 215 -13.42 -1.75 0.84
C LEU A 215 -12.22 -1.27 1.67
N GLY A 216 -10.99 -1.59 1.25
CA GLY A 216 -9.74 -1.15 1.87
C GLY A 216 -9.41 0.29 1.50
N HIS A 217 -9.29 0.62 0.21
CA HIS A 217 -8.88 1.97 -0.22
C HIS A 217 -10.06 2.92 -0.49
N ALA A 218 -11.05 2.53 -1.31
CA ALA A 218 -12.14 3.45 -1.70
C ALA A 218 -12.99 3.88 -0.49
N LEU A 219 -13.46 2.93 0.32
CA LEU A 219 -14.27 3.22 1.50
C LEU A 219 -13.47 3.98 2.56
N GLN A 220 -12.18 3.68 2.72
CA GLN A 220 -11.31 4.42 3.64
C GLN A 220 -11.12 5.85 3.16
N GLY A 221 -10.80 6.06 1.87
CA GLY A 221 -10.68 7.38 1.28
C GLY A 221 -11.95 8.21 1.40
N ALA A 222 -13.12 7.61 1.16
CA ALA A 222 -14.41 8.25 1.37
C ALA A 222 -14.67 8.61 2.84
N SER A 223 -14.29 7.73 3.77
CA SER A 223 -14.43 8.00 5.21
C SER A 223 -13.54 9.15 5.67
N LEU A 224 -12.28 9.18 5.24
CA LEU A 224 -11.34 10.26 5.52
C LEU A 224 -11.82 11.60 4.92
N SER A 225 -12.35 11.56 3.70
CA SER A 225 -12.92 12.74 3.04
C SER A 225 -14.17 13.26 3.75
N HIS A 226 -15.02 12.35 4.23
CA HIS A 226 -16.20 12.71 5.03
C HIS A 226 -15.79 13.41 6.33
N VAL A 227 -14.81 12.87 7.06
CA VAL A 227 -14.26 13.48 8.28
C VAL A 227 -13.65 14.86 7.96
N ALA A 228 -12.83 14.97 6.92
CA ALA A 228 -12.20 16.23 6.51
C ALA A 228 -13.19 17.29 6.00
N GLY A 229 -14.37 16.87 5.53
CA GLY A 229 -15.47 17.77 5.15
C GLY A 229 -16.31 18.25 6.33
N GLY A 230 -16.38 17.46 7.41
CA GLY A 230 -17.17 17.76 8.61
C GLY A 230 -16.41 18.53 9.70
N ALA A 231 -15.08 18.50 9.70
CA ALA A 231 -14.25 19.10 10.74
C ALA A 231 -12.90 19.60 10.20
N ASP A 232 -12.26 20.51 10.95
CA ASP A 232 -10.87 20.88 10.72
C ASP A 232 -9.96 19.77 11.26
N VAL A 233 -9.13 19.17 10.40
CA VAL A 233 -8.33 17.98 10.72
C VAL A 233 -6.84 18.30 10.91
N PRO A 234 -6.11 17.65 11.83
CA PRO A 234 -4.72 17.99 12.10
C PRO A 234 -3.70 17.48 11.06
N TRP A 235 -4.15 16.66 10.10
CA TRP A 235 -3.30 16.00 9.11
C TRP A 235 -3.46 16.62 7.71
N VAL A 236 -2.44 16.44 6.86
CA VAL A 236 -2.45 16.87 5.45
C VAL A 236 -3.43 16.02 4.65
N ARG A 237 -4.39 16.66 3.97
CA ARG A 237 -5.51 15.97 3.28
C ARG A 237 -5.17 15.37 1.93
N ILE A 238 -3.89 15.35 1.58
CA ILE A 238 -3.38 14.84 0.33
C ILE A 238 -2.59 13.58 0.63
N LEU A 239 -2.93 12.47 -0.02
CA LEU A 239 -2.15 11.24 0.03
C LEU A 239 -1.08 11.24 -1.06
N SER A 240 0.12 10.82 -0.67
CA SER A 240 1.22 10.54 -1.58
C SER A 240 1.84 9.20 -1.20
N VAL A 241 2.18 8.37 -2.18
CA VAL A 241 2.66 6.99 -1.91
C VAL A 241 4.05 6.93 -1.27
N HIS A 242 4.80 8.03 -1.33
CA HIS A 242 6.08 8.20 -0.61
C HIS A 242 5.90 8.69 0.83
N ALA A 243 4.68 8.82 1.34
CA ALA A 243 4.40 9.35 2.68
C ALA A 243 4.13 8.26 3.74
N PRO A 244 4.30 8.55 5.05
CA PRO A 244 4.28 7.53 6.10
C PRO A 244 2.99 6.72 6.17
N GLN A 245 1.88 7.35 5.78
CA GLN A 245 0.56 6.74 5.86
C GLN A 245 0.38 5.58 4.88
N SER A 246 1.21 5.48 3.82
CA SER A 246 1.15 4.33 2.90
C SER A 246 1.40 3.00 3.59
N THR A 247 2.16 2.97 4.70
CA THR A 247 2.34 1.77 5.52
C THR A 247 1.02 1.31 6.17
N LEU A 248 0.17 2.25 6.59
CA LEU A 248 -1.18 1.94 7.04
C LEU A 248 -2.04 1.40 5.89
N PHE A 249 -2.14 2.17 4.80
CA PHE A 249 -3.07 1.90 3.70
C PHE A 249 -2.81 0.52 3.08
N GLU A 250 -1.58 0.27 2.64
CA GLU A 250 -1.24 -0.99 1.97
C GLU A 250 -1.28 -2.18 2.94
N GLY A 251 -0.80 -1.99 4.16
CA GLY A 251 -0.78 -3.03 5.18
C GLY A 251 -2.17 -3.49 5.58
N LEU A 252 -3.06 -2.55 5.88
CA LEU A 252 -4.44 -2.83 6.26
C LEU A 252 -5.18 -3.53 5.12
N ALA A 253 -5.09 -2.99 3.90
CA ALA A 253 -5.79 -3.54 2.75
C ALA A 253 -5.35 -4.98 2.41
N GLN A 254 -4.06 -5.31 2.58
CA GLN A 254 -3.57 -6.69 2.38
C GLN A 254 -4.03 -7.68 3.45
N ALA A 255 -4.17 -7.22 4.70
CA ALA A 255 -4.55 -8.05 5.84
C ALA A 255 -6.06 -8.09 6.09
N LEU A 256 -6.86 -7.27 5.41
CA LEU A 256 -8.29 -7.10 5.68
C LEU A 256 -9.10 -8.41 5.72
N PRO A 257 -8.85 -9.41 4.84
CA PRO A 257 -9.57 -10.68 4.91
C PRO A 257 -9.40 -11.42 6.24
N LEU A 258 -8.29 -11.23 6.95
CA LEU A 258 -8.06 -11.86 8.27
C LEU A 258 -9.03 -11.34 9.34
N PHE A 259 -9.51 -10.09 9.19
CA PHE A 259 -10.45 -9.48 10.14
C PHE A 259 -11.91 -9.72 9.76
N LEU A 260 -12.22 -9.72 8.46
CA LEU A 260 -13.60 -9.74 7.98
C LEU A 260 -14.09 -11.15 7.60
N THR A 261 -13.21 -11.96 7.01
CA THR A 261 -13.55 -13.27 6.45
C THR A 261 -12.57 -14.38 6.89
N PRO A 262 -12.29 -14.53 8.20
CA PRO A 262 -11.28 -15.49 8.68
C PRO A 262 -11.60 -16.96 8.35
N GLU A 263 -12.85 -17.26 8.00
CA GLU A 263 -13.31 -18.62 7.67
C GLU A 263 -13.20 -18.96 6.17
N ASP A 264 -12.93 -17.98 5.29
CA ASP A 264 -12.74 -18.22 3.85
C ASP A 264 -11.36 -18.81 3.57
N LYS A 265 -11.22 -20.13 3.73
CA LYS A 265 -9.91 -20.82 3.66
C LYS A 265 -9.11 -20.51 2.39
N PRO A 266 -9.67 -20.55 1.17
CA PRO A 266 -8.94 -20.15 -0.04
C PRO A 266 -8.39 -18.71 0.04
N LEU A 267 -9.23 -17.76 0.46
CA LEU A 267 -8.80 -16.36 0.57
C LEU A 267 -7.73 -16.16 1.64
N ILE A 268 -7.86 -16.83 2.78
CA ILE A 268 -6.86 -16.78 3.86
C ILE A 268 -5.54 -17.40 3.40
N ALA A 269 -5.56 -18.51 2.66
CA ALA A 269 -4.34 -19.09 2.10
C ALA A 269 -3.62 -18.09 1.17
N ARG A 270 -4.36 -17.37 0.32
CA ARG A 270 -3.78 -16.32 -0.55
C ARG A 270 -3.24 -15.13 0.24
N VAL A 271 -3.89 -14.72 1.33
CA VAL A 271 -3.37 -13.66 2.22
C VAL A 271 -2.07 -14.09 2.90
N ARG A 272 -2.02 -15.32 3.43
CA ARG A 272 -0.81 -15.86 4.08
C ARG A 272 0.34 -16.02 3.10
N LEU A 273 0.05 -16.48 1.89
CA LEU A 273 1.03 -16.50 0.80
C LEU A 273 1.53 -15.09 0.48
N THR A 274 0.62 -14.12 0.35
CA THR A 274 0.97 -12.72 0.07
C THR A 274 1.87 -12.15 1.15
N HIS A 275 1.55 -12.35 2.43
CA HIS A 275 2.37 -11.92 3.56
C HIS A 275 3.80 -12.47 3.47
N TYR A 276 3.95 -13.79 3.30
CA TYR A 276 5.26 -14.41 3.13
C TYR A 276 6.03 -13.81 1.93
N LEU A 277 5.37 -13.66 0.78
CA LEU A 277 5.99 -13.08 -0.41
C LEU A 277 6.43 -11.62 -0.19
N GLN A 278 5.70 -10.84 0.60
CA GLN A 278 6.12 -9.48 0.97
C GLN A 278 7.39 -9.51 1.83
N LEU A 279 7.51 -10.43 2.78
CA LEU A 279 8.73 -10.55 3.59
C LEU A 279 9.95 -10.93 2.75
N VAL A 280 9.79 -11.86 1.79
CA VAL A 280 10.87 -12.19 0.84
C VAL A 280 11.22 -10.99 -0.04
N ARG A 281 10.23 -10.24 -0.54
CA ARG A 281 10.47 -9.00 -1.29
C ARG A 281 11.23 -7.97 -0.47
N ALA A 282 10.99 -7.91 0.84
CA ALA A 282 11.72 -7.02 1.73
C ALA A 282 13.18 -7.48 1.95
N GLU A 283 13.42 -8.79 2.10
CA GLU A 283 14.78 -9.36 2.13
C GLU A 283 15.57 -8.96 0.87
N LEU A 284 14.95 -9.06 -0.31
CA LEU A 284 15.54 -8.61 -1.57
C LEU A 284 15.73 -7.09 -1.64
N HIS A 285 14.77 -6.31 -1.10
CA HIS A 285 14.85 -4.84 -1.04
C HIS A 285 16.10 -4.42 -0.26
N LEU A 286 16.32 -4.99 0.92
CA LEU A 286 17.46 -4.70 1.76
C LEU A 286 18.77 -5.13 1.08
N ALA A 287 18.82 -6.35 0.55
CA ALA A 287 20.02 -6.88 -0.11
C ALA A 287 20.47 -6.02 -1.30
N VAL A 288 19.55 -5.68 -2.21
CA VAL A 288 19.91 -4.89 -3.42
C VAL A 288 20.37 -3.47 -3.06
N ASN A 289 19.78 -2.86 -2.04
CA ASN A 289 20.18 -1.53 -1.58
C ASN A 289 21.46 -1.55 -0.73
N ALA A 290 21.82 -2.68 -0.13
CA ALA A 290 23.10 -2.91 0.53
C ALA A 290 24.24 -3.20 -0.47
N GLY A 291 23.93 -3.34 -1.76
CA GLY A 291 24.92 -3.61 -2.81
C GLY A 291 25.24 -5.08 -3.00
N THR A 292 24.41 -5.99 -2.48
CA THR A 292 24.52 -7.43 -2.75
C THR A 292 24.46 -7.69 -4.26
N PRO A 293 25.34 -8.54 -4.83
CA PRO A 293 25.31 -8.85 -6.26
C PRO A 293 23.97 -9.41 -6.72
N ILE A 294 23.51 -9.00 -7.92
CA ILE A 294 22.23 -9.44 -8.50
C ILE A 294 22.12 -10.96 -8.58
N THR A 295 23.22 -11.66 -8.87
CA THR A 295 23.26 -13.12 -8.91
C THR A 295 22.99 -13.76 -7.55
N GLU A 296 23.42 -13.13 -6.46
CA GLU A 296 23.16 -13.58 -5.09
C GLU A 296 21.71 -13.26 -4.68
N CYS A 297 21.21 -12.06 -4.98
CA CYS A 297 19.80 -11.73 -4.76
C CYS A 297 18.86 -12.68 -5.51
N ALA A 298 19.18 -13.03 -6.76
CA ALA A 298 18.41 -14.00 -7.53
C ALA A 298 18.49 -15.42 -6.94
N ALA A 299 19.62 -15.81 -6.34
CA ALA A 299 19.72 -17.09 -5.65
C ALA A 299 18.85 -17.14 -4.38
N ILE A 300 18.79 -16.04 -3.61
CA ILE A 300 17.87 -15.89 -2.47
C ILE A 300 16.42 -16.01 -2.96
N ALA A 301 16.05 -15.27 -4.00
CA ALA A 301 14.69 -15.30 -4.53
C ALA A 301 14.24 -16.72 -4.93
N ARG A 302 15.08 -17.45 -5.68
CA ARG A 302 14.77 -18.83 -6.11
C ARG A 302 14.72 -19.84 -4.96
N SER A 303 15.53 -19.65 -3.91
CA SER A 303 15.53 -20.55 -2.76
C SER A 303 14.29 -20.38 -1.88
N ARG A 304 13.77 -19.15 -1.79
CA ARG A 304 12.56 -18.82 -1.03
C ARG A 304 11.29 -19.15 -1.81
N VAL A 305 11.23 -18.80 -3.10
CA VAL A 305 10.01 -18.82 -3.91
C VAL A 305 10.23 -19.61 -5.21
N PRO A 306 9.96 -20.92 -5.22
CA PRO A 306 10.31 -21.80 -6.35
C PRO A 306 9.49 -21.56 -7.63
N PHE A 307 8.39 -20.80 -7.54
CA PHE A 307 7.52 -20.43 -8.66
C PHE A 307 7.77 -19.01 -9.19
N TRP A 308 8.77 -18.28 -8.68
CA TRP A 308 9.21 -17.05 -9.33
C TRP A 308 10.14 -17.37 -10.50
N ASN A 309 9.79 -16.84 -11.68
CA ASN A 309 10.63 -16.91 -12.86
C ASN A 309 11.64 -15.75 -12.90
N ASP A 310 12.56 -15.79 -13.86
CA ASP A 310 13.63 -14.80 -13.97
C ASP A 310 13.13 -13.38 -14.26
N GLU A 311 12.01 -13.25 -14.99
CA GLU A 311 11.35 -11.96 -15.25
C GLU A 311 10.84 -11.34 -13.94
N ALA A 312 10.06 -12.10 -13.16
CA ALA A 312 9.55 -11.66 -11.87
C ALA A 312 10.68 -11.29 -10.89
N ILE A 313 11.76 -12.09 -10.84
CA ILE A 313 12.92 -11.78 -10.01
C ILE A 313 13.60 -10.48 -10.48
N GLY A 314 13.81 -10.34 -11.79
CA GLY A 314 14.40 -9.15 -12.41
C GLY A 314 13.62 -7.88 -12.07
N ASP A 315 12.31 -7.89 -12.28
CA ASP A 315 11.42 -6.76 -12.00
C ASP A 315 11.45 -6.40 -10.51
N ASN A 316 11.33 -7.39 -9.61
CA ASN A 316 11.37 -7.14 -8.17
C ASN A 316 12.68 -6.47 -7.72
N LEU A 317 13.81 -6.83 -8.32
CA LEU A 317 15.12 -6.23 -8.01
C LEU A 317 15.29 -4.84 -8.64
N ALA A 318 14.85 -4.67 -9.89
CA ALA A 318 14.92 -3.38 -10.60
C ALA A 318 14.13 -2.31 -9.84
N ASP A 319 12.85 -2.57 -9.58
CA ASP A 319 11.93 -1.62 -8.94
C ASP A 319 12.41 -1.18 -7.56
N ARG A 320 12.98 -2.11 -6.78
CA ARG A 320 13.42 -1.84 -5.41
C ARG A 320 14.79 -1.15 -5.31
N SER A 321 15.48 -0.92 -6.43
CA SER A 321 16.89 -0.52 -6.39
C SER A 321 17.16 0.93 -6.78
N VAL A 322 16.64 1.37 -7.92
CA VAL A 322 17.06 2.62 -8.58
C VAL A 322 15.96 3.68 -8.64
N ASP A 323 14.70 3.28 -8.67
CA ASP A 323 13.57 4.21 -8.71
C ASP A 323 13.36 4.83 -7.32
N PRO A 324 13.48 6.16 -7.16
CA PRO A 324 13.31 6.80 -5.85
C PRO A 324 11.94 6.57 -5.21
N LEU A 325 10.87 6.53 -6.01
CA LEU A 325 9.52 6.32 -5.53
C LEU A 325 9.35 4.88 -5.05
N LEU A 326 9.71 3.91 -5.89
CA LEU A 326 9.51 2.49 -5.59
C LEU A 326 10.45 2.00 -4.48
N ARG A 327 11.64 2.59 -4.32
CA ARG A 327 12.49 2.39 -3.12
C ARG A 327 11.81 2.77 -1.82
N SER A 328 10.87 3.72 -1.84
CA SER A 328 10.09 4.09 -0.66
C SER A 328 8.80 3.26 -0.60
N TYR A 329 7.97 3.37 -1.64
CA TYR A 329 6.62 2.82 -1.65
C TYR A 329 6.59 1.29 -1.54
N LEU A 330 7.49 0.56 -2.21
CA LEU A 330 7.48 -0.92 -2.12
C LEU A 330 7.89 -1.44 -0.73
N TRP A 331 8.36 -0.59 0.18
CA TRP A 331 8.59 -0.94 1.58
C TRP A 331 7.32 -0.86 2.44
N SER A 332 6.34 -0.02 2.06
CA SER A 332 5.10 0.14 2.84
C SER A 332 4.32 -1.18 2.95
N TYR A 333 4.32 -1.97 1.87
CA TYR A 333 3.65 -3.27 1.79
C TYR A 333 4.14 -4.25 2.86
N PRO A 334 5.42 -4.70 2.86
CA PRO A 334 5.90 -5.64 3.88
C PRO A 334 5.84 -5.05 5.28
N ALA A 335 6.17 -3.76 5.46
CA ALA A 335 6.16 -3.13 6.77
C ALA A 335 4.76 -3.09 7.38
N GLY A 336 3.75 -2.79 6.58
CA GLY A 336 2.35 -2.70 7.01
C GLY A 336 1.70 -4.06 7.18
N VAL A 337 1.79 -4.94 6.17
CA VAL A 337 1.07 -6.22 6.18
C VAL A 337 1.52 -7.11 7.33
N ASP A 338 2.81 -7.14 7.64
CA ASP A 338 3.33 -7.94 8.75
C ASP A 338 2.74 -7.50 10.10
N TRP A 339 2.66 -6.19 10.32
CA TRP A 339 2.08 -5.62 11.54
C TRP A 339 0.58 -5.92 11.65
N PHE A 340 -0.18 -5.78 10.56
CA PHE A 340 -1.61 -6.07 10.57
C PHE A 340 -1.94 -7.57 10.64
N VAL A 341 -1.10 -8.44 10.04
CA VAL A 341 -1.20 -9.89 10.21
C VAL A 341 -0.97 -10.27 11.67
N ALA A 342 0.09 -9.73 12.29
CA ALA A 342 0.35 -9.94 13.72
C ALA A 342 -0.81 -9.44 14.59
N LEU A 343 -1.42 -8.30 14.24
CA LEU A 343 -2.59 -7.76 14.94
C LEU A 343 -3.79 -8.70 14.86
N ALA A 344 -4.08 -9.24 13.67
CA ALA A 344 -5.16 -10.20 13.47
C ALA A 344 -4.94 -11.48 14.28
N ASP A 345 -3.69 -11.97 14.34
CA ASP A 345 -3.36 -13.23 15.00
C ASP A 345 -3.27 -13.13 16.53
N GLN A 346 -2.71 -12.03 17.04
CA GLN A 346 -2.31 -11.92 18.43
C GLN A 346 -3.24 -11.02 19.26
N ALA A 347 -3.94 -10.09 18.61
CA ALA A 347 -4.80 -9.13 19.30
C ALA A 347 -6.06 -8.77 18.47
N PRO A 348 -6.88 -9.76 18.06
CA PRO A 348 -8.03 -9.53 17.18
C PRO A 348 -9.07 -8.53 17.74
N GLU A 349 -9.28 -8.51 19.06
CA GLU A 349 -10.16 -7.54 19.71
C GLU A 349 -9.64 -6.10 19.62
N LEU A 350 -8.31 -5.92 19.71
CA LEU A 350 -7.67 -4.62 19.48
C LEU A 350 -7.73 -4.24 18.00
N GLY A 351 -7.64 -5.23 17.10
CA GLY A 351 -7.79 -5.07 15.66
C GLY A 351 -9.02 -4.25 15.29
N ARG A 352 -10.18 -4.55 15.89
CA ARG A 352 -11.42 -3.77 15.65
C ARG A 352 -11.27 -2.28 16.00
N THR A 353 -10.56 -1.97 17.07
CA THR A 353 -10.31 -0.58 17.48
C THR A 353 -9.37 0.10 16.49
N VAL A 354 -8.28 -0.56 16.11
CA VAL A 354 -7.31 -0.03 15.14
C VAL A 354 -7.96 0.21 13.78
N LEU A 355 -8.78 -0.71 13.27
CA LEU A 355 -9.50 -0.56 12.00
C LEU A 355 -10.44 0.65 12.02
N ARG A 356 -11.15 0.90 13.13
CA ARG A 356 -12.01 2.09 13.28
C ARG A 356 -11.22 3.39 13.24
N GLU A 357 -10.09 3.44 13.94
CA GLU A 357 -9.24 4.63 13.96
C GLU A 357 -8.59 4.87 12.58
N ALA A 358 -8.19 3.80 11.88
CA ALA A 358 -7.64 3.88 10.53
C ALA A 358 -8.61 4.46 9.49
N TYR A 359 -9.92 4.31 9.67
CA TYR A 359 -10.94 4.89 8.78
C TYR A 359 -11.35 6.31 9.19
N ARG A 360 -10.89 6.79 10.34
CA ARG A 360 -11.14 8.15 10.86
C ARG A 360 -9.98 9.10 10.63
N ALA A 361 -8.76 8.59 10.63
CA ALA A 361 -7.55 9.36 10.41
C ALA A 361 -6.48 8.53 9.68
N PRO A 362 -5.64 9.16 8.84
CA PRO A 362 -4.56 8.48 8.14
C PRO A 362 -3.35 8.34 9.07
N LEU A 363 -3.37 7.29 9.90
CA LEU A 363 -2.37 7.04 10.94
C LEU A 363 -0.97 6.76 10.34
N SER A 364 0.05 7.33 10.97
CA SER A 364 1.46 7.02 10.75
C SER A 364 1.88 5.74 11.49
N PRO A 365 3.05 5.15 11.16
CA PRO A 365 3.58 4.01 11.92
C PRO A 365 3.78 4.31 13.41
N ALA A 366 4.12 5.54 13.78
CA ALA A 366 4.27 5.93 15.18
C ALA A 366 2.92 5.90 15.91
N GLU A 367 1.84 6.34 15.26
CA GLU A 367 0.48 6.31 15.80
C GLU A 367 -0.06 4.88 15.87
N LEU A 368 0.20 4.03 14.86
CA LEU A 368 -0.10 2.59 14.92
C LEU A 368 0.60 1.91 16.09
N THR A 369 1.89 2.20 16.30
CA THR A 369 2.66 1.70 17.44
C THR A 369 2.07 2.18 18.77
N ALA A 370 1.57 3.42 18.83
CA ALA A 370 0.92 3.94 20.03
C ALA A 370 -0.40 3.23 20.35
N LEU A 371 -1.14 2.77 19.33
CA LEU A 371 -2.37 1.98 19.51
C LEU A 371 -2.08 0.55 20.00
N TRP A 372 -0.94 -0.03 19.64
CA TRP A 372 -0.49 -1.34 20.13
C TRP A 372 0.98 -1.35 20.56
N PRO A 373 1.32 -0.81 21.74
CA PRO A 373 2.72 -0.71 22.18
C PRO A 373 3.45 -2.04 22.40
N ALA A 374 2.68 -3.12 22.60
CA ALA A 374 3.20 -4.47 22.74
C ALA A 374 3.29 -5.23 21.40
N GLY A 375 2.86 -4.61 20.30
CA GLY A 375 2.94 -5.18 18.96
C GLY A 375 4.36 -5.27 18.42
N PRO A 376 4.55 -5.94 17.28
CA PRO A 376 5.84 -5.99 16.62
C PRO A 376 6.24 -4.60 16.13
N ARG A 377 7.54 -4.44 15.88
CA ARG A 377 8.07 -3.23 15.28
C ARG A 377 7.66 -3.16 13.81
N ILE A 378 7.15 -2.01 13.38
CA ILE A 378 6.83 -1.79 11.96
C ILE A 378 8.12 -1.70 11.15
N GLY A 379 8.22 -2.51 10.08
CA GLY A 379 9.41 -2.63 9.24
C GLY A 379 10.46 -3.64 9.74
N GLY A 380 10.06 -4.54 10.65
CA GLY A 380 10.93 -5.58 11.23
C GLY A 380 11.46 -5.23 12.61
#